data_AF-A0A7S3B7G1-F1
#
_entry.id   AF-A0A7S3B7G1-F1
#
_cell.length_a   1.000
_cell.length_b   1.000
_cell.length_c   1.000
_cell.angle_alpha   90.00
_cell.angle_beta   90.00
_cell.angle_gamma   90.00
#
_symmetry.space_group_name_H-M   'P 1'
#
loop_
_entity.id
_entity.type
_entity.pdbx_description
1 polymer ?
#
loop_
_entity_poly.entity_id
_entity_poly.type
_entity_poly.pdbx_seq_one_letter_code
_entity_poly.pdbx_strand_id
1 'polypeptide(L)'
;MTRSTTGIETDSPETSKKRTSSSTFLQDSQSALLDHLKRRAADLLRIDGHLLRGECKECKIELQVVRYTPGQEYTPHTDVGIDQKQAEHTPNVRYLTLLLYLSDQTDAAAGGETIFPRAFGDEGLR
;
A
#
# COMPACT_ATOMS: atom_id res chain seq x y z
N MET A 1 -13.19 -1.55 -9.81
CA MET A 1 -11.74 -1.73 -9.58
C MET A 1 -11.08 -1.89 -10.94
N THR A 2 -9.91 -1.29 -11.12
CA THR A 2 -9.09 -1.41 -12.34
C THR A 2 -7.89 -2.30 -12.04
N ARG A 3 -7.23 -2.81 -13.08
CA ARG A 3 -6.01 -3.59 -12.89
C ARG A 3 -4.90 -2.71 -12.32
N SER A 4 -4.16 -3.22 -11.33
CA SER A 4 -3.08 -2.48 -10.69
C SER A 4 -1.85 -2.37 -11.59
N THR A 5 -1.12 -1.26 -11.49
CA THR A 5 0.15 -1.02 -12.19
C THR A 5 1.29 -0.80 -11.20
N THR A 6 2.54 -0.94 -11.67
CA THR A 6 3.78 -0.66 -10.92
C THR A 6 4.38 0.65 -11.41
N GLY A 7 4.82 1.53 -10.50
CA GLY A 7 5.14 2.93 -10.81
C GLY A 7 6.45 3.24 -11.54
N ILE A 8 7.13 2.27 -12.16
CA ILE A 8 8.46 2.48 -12.79
C ILE A 8 8.56 1.98 -14.24
N GLU A 9 7.56 1.29 -14.80
CA GLU A 9 7.68 0.77 -16.17
C GLU A 9 6.92 1.66 -17.16
N THR A 10 7.66 2.26 -18.09
CA THR A 10 7.19 2.96 -19.30
C THR A 10 6.56 2.00 -20.30
N ASP A 11 5.81 1.02 -19.81
CA ASP A 11 4.97 0.20 -20.65
C ASP A 11 3.55 0.74 -20.53
N SER A 12 2.86 0.71 -21.66
CA SER A 12 1.42 0.81 -21.84
C SER A 12 0.66 0.04 -20.73
N PRO A 13 -0.68 0.03 -20.66
CA PRO A 13 -1.44 -0.87 -19.78
C PRO A 13 -1.26 -2.39 -20.11
N GLU A 14 -0.12 -2.74 -20.70
CA GLU A 14 0.52 -4.04 -20.74
C GLU A 14 0.68 -4.62 -19.34
N THR A 15 0.69 -5.94 -19.31
CA THR A 15 0.51 -6.73 -18.13
C THR A 15 1.74 -6.72 -17.21
N SER A 16 1.75 -5.86 -16.17
CA SER A 16 2.73 -5.99 -15.08
C SER A 16 2.69 -7.44 -14.56
N LYS A 17 3.80 -8.15 -14.75
CA LYS A 17 4.00 -9.51 -14.25
C LYS A 17 4.31 -9.51 -12.75
N LYS A 18 4.71 -8.36 -12.22
CA LYS A 18 5.10 -8.16 -10.82
C LYS A 18 3.89 -7.93 -9.91
N ARG A 19 2.87 -7.21 -10.38
CA ARG A 19 1.61 -6.98 -9.64
C ARG A 19 0.43 -7.37 -10.51
N THR A 20 -0.25 -8.45 -10.12
CA THR A 20 -1.34 -9.03 -10.93
C THR A 20 -2.73 -8.76 -10.35
N SER A 21 -2.82 -7.96 -9.28
CA SER A 21 -4.07 -7.59 -8.60
C SER A 21 -4.96 -6.61 -9.36
N SER A 22 -6.16 -6.39 -8.81
CA SER A 22 -7.00 -5.23 -9.11
C SER A 22 -7.04 -4.27 -7.93
N SER A 23 -7.17 -2.97 -8.16
CA SER A 23 -7.20 -1.96 -7.10
C SER A 23 -8.14 -0.80 -7.41
N THR A 24 -8.44 -0.02 -6.38
CA THR A 24 -9.07 1.30 -6.50
C THR A 24 -8.58 2.19 -5.37
N PHE A 25 -8.62 3.50 -5.56
CA PHE A 25 -8.45 4.47 -4.48
C PHE A 25 -9.84 4.90 -4.00
N LEU A 26 -10.02 4.98 -2.69
CA LEU A 26 -11.21 5.54 -2.08
C LEU A 26 -11.04 7.05 -2.02
N GLN A 27 -11.98 7.77 -2.62
CA GLN A 27 -11.99 9.22 -2.56
C GLN A 27 -12.44 9.68 -1.17
N ASP A 28 -11.84 10.77 -0.71
CA ASP A 28 -12.09 11.40 0.60
C ASP A 28 -13.46 12.07 0.74
N SER A 29 -14.46 11.69 -0.05
CA SER A 29 -15.79 12.32 -0.05
C SER A 29 -16.55 12.05 1.25
N GLN A 30 -16.24 12.84 2.30
CA GLN A 30 -16.96 13.00 3.56
C GLN A 30 -17.49 11.71 4.22
N SER A 31 -16.82 10.57 4.00
CA SER A 31 -17.21 9.31 4.63
C SER A 31 -16.79 9.33 6.09
N ALA A 32 -17.76 9.34 7.00
CA ALA A 32 -17.53 9.26 8.44
C ALA A 32 -16.68 8.02 8.82
N LEU A 33 -16.83 6.92 8.09
CA LEU A 33 -16.04 5.71 8.29
C LEU A 33 -14.56 5.94 7.93
N LEU A 34 -14.28 6.57 6.79
CA LEU A 34 -12.90 6.82 6.36
C LEU A 34 -12.21 7.82 7.29
N ASP A 35 -12.93 8.87 7.74
CA ASP A 35 -12.41 9.81 8.74
C ASP A 35 -12.11 9.10 10.07
N HIS A 36 -12.98 8.20 10.52
CA HIS A 36 -12.74 7.40 11.73
C HIS A 36 -11.51 6.50 11.59
N LEU A 37 -11.36 5.81 10.45
CA LEU A 37 -10.18 4.98 10.18
C LEU A 37 -8.89 5.80 10.19
N LYS A 38 -8.91 6.99 9.57
CA LYS A 38 -7.75 7.90 9.54
C LYS A 38 -7.37 8.39 10.94
N ARG A 39 -8.34 8.70 11.80
CA ARG A 39 -8.06 9.05 13.21
C ARG A 39 -7.40 7.90 13.96
N ARG A 40 -7.94 6.69 13.84
CA ARG A 40 -7.34 5.50 14.49
C ARG A 40 -5.92 5.21 13.98
N ALA A 41 -5.67 5.40 12.68
CA ALA A 41 -4.34 5.25 12.11
C ALA A 41 -3.38 6.33 12.64
N ALA A 42 -3.82 7.59 12.73
CA ALA A 42 -3.04 8.68 13.30
C ALA A 42 -2.66 8.40 14.76
N ASP A 43 -3.64 7.98 15.57
CA ASP A 43 -3.44 7.63 16.98
C ASP A 43 -2.46 6.46 17.15
N LEU A 44 -2.62 5.39 16.37
CA LEU A 44 -1.75 4.22 16.38
C LEU A 44 -0.31 4.58 16.04
N LEU A 45 -0.12 5.36 14.98
CA LEU A 45 1.19 5.75 14.46
C LEU A 45 1.81 6.93 15.22
N ARG A 46 1.04 7.55 16.14
CA ARG A 46 1.41 8.79 16.84
C ARG A 46 1.80 9.91 15.88
N ILE A 47 1.06 10.02 14.78
CA ILE A 47 1.20 11.08 13.79
C ILE A 47 0.06 12.08 14.02
N ASP A 48 0.32 13.37 13.80
CA ASP A 48 -0.73 14.38 13.86
C ASP A 48 -1.85 14.06 12.86
N GLY A 49 -3.07 13.87 13.38
CA GLY A 49 -4.25 13.52 12.59
C GLY A 49 -4.59 14.55 11.52
N HIS A 50 -4.21 15.83 11.69
CA HIS A 50 -4.40 16.86 10.65
C HIS A 50 -3.62 16.56 9.37
N LEU A 51 -2.48 15.85 9.47
CA LEU A 51 -1.70 15.42 8.30
C LEU A 51 -2.46 14.36 7.51
N LEU A 52 -3.12 13.41 8.17
CA LEU A 52 -3.77 12.27 7.50
C LEU A 52 -5.19 12.57 7.02
N ARG A 53 -5.85 13.58 7.60
CA ARG A 53 -7.26 13.97 7.33
C ARG A 53 -7.43 14.91 6.14
N GLY A 54 -6.37 15.14 5.36
CA GLY A 54 -6.42 15.91 4.11
C GLY A 54 -6.48 17.43 4.29
N GLU A 55 -6.24 17.91 5.51
CA GLU A 55 -6.10 19.34 5.83
C GLU A 55 -4.71 19.85 5.39
N CYS A 56 -3.68 19.00 5.44
CA CYS A 56 -2.44 19.20 4.70
C CYS A 56 -2.62 18.73 3.24
N LYS A 57 -2.51 19.65 2.27
CA LYS A 57 -2.64 19.33 0.84
C LYS A 57 -1.57 18.33 0.34
N GLU A 58 -0.40 18.34 0.98
CA GLU A 58 0.76 17.52 0.60
C GLU A 58 0.80 16.17 1.34
N CYS A 59 -0.01 16.01 2.39
CA CYS A 59 0.05 14.85 3.29
C CYS A 59 -1.15 13.90 3.11
N LYS A 60 -1.90 14.05 2.01
CA LYS A 60 -3.11 13.27 1.77
C LYS A 60 -2.81 11.78 1.70
N ILE A 61 -3.45 11.02 2.60
CA ILE A 61 -3.54 9.57 2.49
C ILE A 61 -4.78 9.25 1.67
N GLU A 62 -4.57 8.80 0.44
CA GLU A 62 -5.60 8.11 -0.34
C GLU A 62 -5.58 6.62 0.02
N LEU A 63 -6.70 6.09 0.52
CA LEU A 63 -6.79 4.69 0.89
C LEU A 63 -6.90 3.84 -0.37
N GLN A 64 -5.86 3.06 -0.65
CA GLN A 64 -5.87 2.07 -1.72
C GLN A 64 -6.52 0.77 -1.22
N VAL A 65 -7.55 0.30 -1.93
CA VAL A 65 -8.11 -1.05 -1.74
C VAL A 65 -7.60 -1.93 -2.86
N VAL A 66 -7.07 -3.09 -2.50
CA VAL A 66 -6.49 -4.06 -3.43
C VAL A 66 -7.21 -5.40 -3.26
N ARG A 67 -7.55 -6.03 -4.38
CA ARG A 67 -8.18 -7.35 -4.42
C ARG A 67 -7.32 -8.30 -5.24
N TYR A 68 -6.96 -9.41 -4.59
CA TYR A 68 -6.31 -10.57 -5.18
C TYR A 68 -7.35 -11.68 -5.38
N THR A 69 -7.28 -12.35 -6.52
CA THR A 69 -8.00 -13.62 -6.79
C THR A 69 -7.00 -14.77 -6.82
N PRO A 70 -7.44 -16.04 -6.75
CA PRO A 70 -6.52 -17.18 -6.80
C PRO A 70 -5.50 -17.07 -7.94
N GLY A 71 -4.22 -17.27 -7.62
CA GLY A 71 -3.10 -17.15 -8.55
C GLY A 71 -2.57 -15.73 -8.80
N GLN A 72 -3.16 -14.69 -8.19
CA GLN A 72 -2.61 -13.34 -8.24
C GLN A 72 -1.62 -13.08 -7.10
N GLU A 73 -0.64 -12.21 -7.35
CA GLU A 73 0.41 -11.89 -6.42
C GLU A 73 0.93 -10.46 -6.60
N TYR A 74 1.76 -10.04 -5.65
CA TYR A 74 2.68 -8.93 -5.83
C TYR A 74 4.07 -9.37 -5.38
N THR A 75 4.99 -9.48 -6.34
CA THR A 75 6.38 -9.86 -6.05
C THR A 75 7.03 -8.90 -5.06
N PRO A 76 7.96 -9.37 -4.18
CA PRO A 76 8.65 -8.51 -3.22
C PRO A 76 9.24 -7.24 -3.84
N HIS A 77 8.99 -6.09 -3.21
CA HIS A 77 9.36 -4.77 -3.71
C HIS A 77 9.45 -3.75 -2.57
N THR A 78 9.88 -2.52 -2.89
CA THR A 78 9.81 -1.37 -1.98
C THR A 78 8.62 -0.50 -2.32
N ASP A 79 7.90 -0.02 -1.30
CA ASP A 79 6.78 0.91 -1.50
C ASP A 79 7.23 2.30 -1.98
N VAL A 80 8.50 2.63 -1.74
CA VAL A 80 9.17 3.80 -2.29
C VAL A 80 9.51 3.50 -3.76
N GLY A 81 8.84 4.20 -4.68
CA GLY A 81 8.95 4.02 -6.13
C GLY A 81 10.13 4.77 -6.77
N ILE A 82 11.17 5.08 -5.99
CA ILE A 82 12.37 5.80 -6.42
C ILE A 82 13.58 5.11 -5.78
N ASP A 83 14.73 5.22 -6.43
CA ASP A 83 15.96 4.69 -5.83
C ASP A 83 16.32 5.43 -4.53
N GLN A 84 17.15 4.80 -3.69
CA GLN A 84 17.48 5.34 -2.36
C GLN A 84 18.12 6.74 -2.45
N LYS A 85 18.94 7.01 -3.47
CA LYS A 85 19.63 8.31 -3.63
C LYS A 85 18.66 9.41 -4.05
N GLN A 86 17.67 9.07 -4.86
CA GLN A 86 16.58 9.96 -5.25
C GLN A 86 15.64 10.20 -4.08
N ALA A 87 15.38 9.19 -3.23
CA ALA A 87 14.52 9.33 -2.05
C ALA A 87 15.02 10.38 -1.07
N GLU A 88 16.34 10.47 -0.85
CA GLU A 88 16.95 11.45 0.06
C GLU A 88 16.69 12.93 -0.35
N HIS A 89 16.46 13.18 -1.64
CA HIS A 89 16.30 14.53 -2.19
C HIS A 89 14.87 14.82 -2.65
N THR A 90 13.95 13.85 -2.50
CA THR A 90 12.56 13.99 -2.94
C THR A 90 11.70 14.36 -1.73
N PRO A 91 11.02 15.52 -1.72
CA PRO A 91 10.00 15.80 -0.72
C PRO A 91 8.81 14.85 -0.91
N ASN A 92 8.09 14.55 0.18
CA ASN A 92 6.84 13.78 0.16
C ASN A 92 6.98 12.31 -0.31
N VAL A 93 8.06 11.64 0.10
CA VAL A 93 8.24 10.20 -0.08
C VAL A 93 7.44 9.40 0.96
N ARG A 94 6.94 8.22 0.57
CA ARG A 94 6.25 7.30 1.48
C ARG A 94 7.18 6.90 2.63
N TYR A 95 6.83 7.30 3.83
CA TYR A 95 7.61 7.02 5.04
C TYR A 95 7.23 5.70 5.72
N LEU A 96 5.93 5.37 5.73
CA LEU A 96 5.39 4.18 6.40
C LEU A 96 4.18 3.64 5.64
N THR A 97 4.00 2.32 5.70
CA THR A 97 2.81 1.63 5.17
C THR A 97 2.05 0.98 6.32
N LEU A 98 0.78 1.33 6.47
CA LEU A 98 -0.18 0.59 7.30
C LEU A 98 -1.02 -0.30 6.38
N LEU A 99 -0.74 -1.60 6.41
CA LEU A 99 -1.48 -2.59 5.63
C LEU A 99 -2.59 -3.23 6.49
N LEU A 100 -3.81 -3.25 5.96
CA LEU A 100 -4.98 -3.84 6.63
C LEU A 100 -5.52 -4.99 5.78
N TYR A 101 -5.66 -6.18 6.38
CA TYR A 101 -6.38 -7.28 5.77
C TYR A 101 -7.89 -7.09 5.98
N LEU A 102 -8.65 -7.09 4.88
CA LEU A 102 -10.10 -6.87 4.91
C LEU A 102 -10.90 -8.18 4.82
N SER A 103 -10.22 -9.31 4.64
CA SER A 103 -10.79 -10.65 4.55
C SER A 103 -9.78 -11.66 5.07
N ASP A 104 -10.28 -12.74 5.66
CA ASP A 104 -9.47 -13.85 6.15
C ASP A 104 -9.05 -14.80 5.02
N GLN A 105 -8.00 -15.59 5.27
CA GLN A 105 -7.67 -16.73 4.43
C GLN A 105 -8.80 -17.76 4.50
N THR A 106 -9.15 -18.36 3.35
CA THR A 106 -10.22 -19.38 3.31
C THR A 106 -9.81 -20.65 4.05
N ASP A 107 -8.53 -20.98 4.00
CA ASP A 107 -7.91 -22.13 4.64
C ASP A 107 -6.38 -21.93 4.71
N ALA A 108 -5.69 -22.81 5.44
CA ALA A 108 -4.24 -22.72 5.64
C ALA A 108 -3.39 -22.97 4.38
N ALA A 109 -3.97 -23.49 3.30
CA ALA A 109 -3.29 -23.73 2.02
C ALA A 109 -3.58 -22.64 0.97
N ALA A 110 -4.44 -21.68 1.28
CA ALA A 110 -4.87 -20.63 0.36
C ALA A 110 -3.75 -19.64 -0.01
N GLY A 111 -2.73 -19.52 0.82
CA GLY A 111 -1.64 -18.55 0.67
C GLY A 111 -2.10 -17.10 0.87
N GLY A 112 -1.38 -16.15 0.26
CA GLY A 112 -1.69 -14.72 0.34
C GLY A 112 -1.01 -13.99 1.51
N GLU A 113 0.03 -14.59 2.07
CA GLU A 113 0.87 -14.03 3.11
C GLU A 113 1.62 -12.78 2.62
N THR A 114 1.92 -11.88 3.56
CA THR A 114 2.83 -10.75 3.28
C THR A 114 4.22 -11.10 3.76
N ILE A 115 5.10 -11.34 2.81
CA ILE A 115 6.46 -11.80 3.08
C ILE A 115 7.43 -10.62 3.09
N PHE A 116 8.43 -10.69 3.98
CA PHE A 116 9.59 -9.80 4.02
C PHE A 116 10.85 -10.62 3.85
N PRO A 117 11.30 -10.91 2.61
CA PRO A 117 12.41 -11.85 2.37
C PRO A 117 13.74 -11.43 2.98
N ARG A 118 13.91 -10.14 3.27
CA ARG A 118 15.14 -9.55 3.81
C ARG A 118 15.09 -9.25 5.31
N ALA A 119 13.99 -9.61 5.98
CA ALA A 119 13.87 -9.44 7.42
C ALA A 119 14.93 -10.28 8.16
N PHE A 120 15.34 -9.83 9.35
CA PHE A 120 16.27 -10.54 10.23
C PHE A 120 17.62 -10.91 9.57
N GLY A 121 18.17 -10.06 8.70
CA GLY A 121 19.45 -10.31 8.06
C GLY A 121 19.38 -11.33 6.92
N ASP A 122 18.36 -11.17 6.05
CA ASP A 122 18.07 -12.05 4.91
C ASP A 122 17.58 -13.48 5.26
N GLU A 123 17.20 -13.72 6.53
CA GLU A 123 16.52 -14.96 6.95
C GLU A 123 15.03 -14.98 6.56
N GLY A 124 14.42 -13.79 6.45
CA GLY A 124 13.07 -13.60 5.97
C GLY A 124 11.98 -13.76 7.03
N LEU A 125 10.81 -13.20 6.73
CA LEU A 125 9.56 -13.36 7.49
C LEU A 125 8.45 -13.73 6.52
N ARG A 126 7.61 -14.70 6.89
CA ARG A 126 6.42 -15.12 6.12
C ARG A 126 5.20 -15.10 7.02
#